data_AF-A0A060C0G1-F1
#
_entry.id   AF-A0A060C0G1-F1
#
_cell.length_a   1.000
_cell.length_b   1.000
_cell.length_c   1.000
_cell.angle_alpha   90.00
_cell.angle_beta   90.00
_cell.angle_gamma   90.00
#
_symmetry.space_group_name_H-M   'P 1'
#
loop_
_entity.id
_entity.type
_entity.pdbx_description
1 polymer ?
#
loop_
_entity_poly.entity_id
_entity_poly.type
_entity_poly.pdbx_seq_one_letter_code
_entity_poly.pdbx_strand_id
1 'polypeptide(L)'
;FLDCVSTQTRVTTRSGKNHVAWGKPFRSEVYPIGIDPDEIARNAKGPLPPKLAQLKSELKSVQNIFSVERLDYSKGLPERFLAYEALLENYPQHHGKIRYTQIAPTSRGDVQAYQDIRHQLENAAGRINGRYGQLGWTPLYYLNQHFERKLLMKI
;
A
#
# COMPACT_ATOMS: atom_id res chain seq x y z
N PHE A 1 -23.64 7.66 3.42
CA PHE A 1 -24.46 6.83 4.36
C PHE A 1 -25.92 7.27 4.32
N LEU A 2 -26.23 8.53 4.67
CA LEU A 2 -27.61 9.04 4.66
C LEU A 2 -28.31 8.86 3.30
N ASP A 3 -27.59 9.11 2.21
CA ASP A 3 -28.12 8.91 0.85
C ASP A 3 -28.53 7.45 0.62
N CYS A 4 -27.69 6.49 1.01
CA CYS A 4 -27.99 5.06 0.93
C CYS A 4 -29.25 4.72 1.74
N VAL A 5 -29.40 5.21 2.97
CA VAL A 5 -30.62 4.99 3.78
C VAL A 5 -31.84 5.64 3.12
N SER A 6 -31.68 6.82 2.52
CA SER A 6 -32.75 7.54 1.83
C SER A 6 -33.30 6.80 0.62
N THR A 7 -32.50 5.93 -0.02
CA THR A 7 -32.97 5.05 -1.11
C THR A 7 -33.95 3.97 -0.62
N GLN A 8 -33.95 3.64 0.67
CA GLN A 8 -34.73 2.53 1.23
C GLN A 8 -35.93 3.00 2.07
N THR A 9 -35.88 4.23 2.61
CA THR A 9 -36.95 4.79 3.42
C THR A 9 -36.84 6.31 3.52
N ARG A 10 -37.92 6.98 3.94
CA ARG A 10 -37.87 8.41 4.24
C ARG A 10 -36.96 8.65 5.45
N VAL A 11 -35.88 9.40 5.22
CA VAL A 11 -35.01 9.91 6.27
C VAL A 11 -35.46 11.32 6.62
N THR A 12 -35.73 11.58 7.90
CA THR A 12 -36.05 12.93 8.40
C THR A 12 -34.95 13.38 9.34
N THR A 13 -34.30 14.51 9.04
CA THR A 13 -33.31 15.13 9.92
C THR A 13 -34.04 16.05 10.89
N ARG A 14 -33.95 15.76 12.20
CA ARG A 14 -34.61 16.57 13.24
C ARG A 14 -33.77 17.78 13.64
N SER A 15 -32.48 17.56 13.87
CA SER A 15 -31.53 18.62 14.22
C SER A 15 -30.09 18.14 14.01
N GLY A 16 -29.33 18.89 13.22
CA GLY A 16 -27.92 18.60 12.94
C GLY A 16 -27.70 17.14 12.53
N LYS A 17 -27.05 16.38 13.42
CA LYS A 17 -26.64 14.99 13.23
C LYS A 17 -27.69 13.95 13.62
N ASN A 18 -28.87 14.37 14.08
CA ASN A 18 -29.94 13.49 14.55
C ASN A 18 -30.99 13.28 13.46
N HIS A 19 -31.27 12.01 13.16
CA HIS A 19 -32.14 11.59 12.07
C HIS A 19 -33.17 10.56 12.56
N VAL A 20 -34.22 10.35 11.77
CA VAL A 20 -35.19 9.26 11.95
C VAL A 20 -35.39 8.55 10.62
N ALA A 21 -35.32 7.21 10.65
CA ALA A 21 -35.61 6.32 9.53
C ALA A 21 -36.34 5.08 10.05
N TRP A 22 -37.35 4.55 9.35
CA TRP A 22 -38.23 3.47 9.84
C TRP A 22 -38.78 3.69 11.26
N GLY A 23 -39.09 4.94 11.61
CA GLY A 23 -39.54 5.31 12.96
C GLY A 23 -38.46 5.23 14.05
N LYS A 24 -37.22 4.87 13.71
CA LYS A 24 -36.10 4.73 14.65
C LYS A 24 -35.19 5.96 14.60
N PRO A 25 -34.90 6.60 15.75
CA PRO A 25 -33.92 7.68 15.81
C PRO A 25 -32.49 7.14 15.71
N PHE A 26 -31.61 7.88 15.04
CA PHE A 26 -30.18 7.58 14.97
C PHE A 26 -29.35 8.85 14.83
N ARG A 27 -28.04 8.75 15.11
CA ARG A 27 -27.08 9.85 14.92
C ARG A 27 -26.02 9.47 13.89
N SER A 28 -25.63 10.42 13.04
CA SER A 28 -24.49 10.27 12.13
C SER A 28 -23.36 11.19 12.53
N GLU A 29 -22.12 10.73 12.42
CA GLU A 29 -20.94 11.53 12.74
C GLU A 29 -19.72 11.04 11.95
N VAL A 30 -18.76 11.95 11.72
CA VAL A 30 -17.52 11.66 11.02
C VAL A 30 -16.38 11.58 12.03
N TYR A 31 -15.71 10.44 12.07
CA TYR A 31 -14.51 10.22 12.88
C TYR A 31 -13.39 9.69 11.99
N PRO A 32 -12.47 10.55 11.49
CA PRO A 32 -11.31 10.07 10.75
C PRO A 32 -10.43 9.23 11.68
N ILE A 33 -10.15 7.99 11.31
CA ILE A 33 -9.31 7.10 12.11
C ILE A 33 -7.85 7.56 12.04
N GLY A 34 -7.21 7.63 13.20
CA GLY A 34 -5.81 8.04 13.33
C GLY A 34 -4.84 6.88 13.58
N ILE A 35 -3.60 7.25 13.90
CA ILE A 35 -2.52 6.36 14.37
C ILE A 35 -1.98 6.90 15.70
N ASP A 36 -1.22 6.09 16.45
CA ASP A 36 -0.43 6.55 17.60
C ASP A 36 0.95 7.03 17.13
N PRO A 37 1.20 8.36 17.04
CA PRO A 37 2.44 8.89 16.49
C PRO A 37 3.63 8.63 17.40
N ASP A 38 3.42 8.62 18.73
CA ASP A 38 4.49 8.46 19.71
C ASP A 38 4.96 7.01 19.75
N GLU A 39 4.05 6.04 19.65
CA GLU A 39 4.38 4.63 19.51
C GLU A 39 5.22 4.38 18.24
N ILE A 40 4.80 4.97 17.11
CA ILE A 40 5.51 4.83 15.84
C ILE A 40 6.91 5.46 15.93
N ALA A 41 7.02 6.68 16.45
CA ALA A 41 8.31 7.37 16.59
C ALA A 41 9.29 6.60 17.50
N ARG A 42 8.80 6.00 18.60
CA ARG A 42 9.62 5.13 19.47
C ARG A 42 10.10 3.88 18.73
N ASN A 43 9.20 3.19 18.03
CA ASN A 43 9.52 1.94 17.33
C ASN A 43 10.47 2.16 16.14
N ALA A 44 10.31 3.26 15.41
CA ALA A 44 11.13 3.64 14.25
C ALA A 44 12.61 3.89 14.62
N LYS A 45 12.88 4.39 15.83
CA LYS A 45 14.24 4.65 16.35
C LYS A 45 14.95 3.39 16.86
N GLY A 46 14.24 2.27 17.00
CA GLY A 46 14.83 1.02 17.46
C GLY A 46 15.85 0.45 16.46
N PRO A 47 16.79 -0.41 16.91
CA PRO A 47 17.81 -0.97 16.03
C PRO A 47 17.18 -1.77 14.89
N LEU A 48 17.78 -1.66 13.70
CA LEU A 48 17.45 -2.51 12.56
C LEU A 48 17.98 -3.94 12.81
N PRO A 49 17.27 -4.98 12.37
CA PRO A 49 17.83 -6.32 12.32
C PRO A 49 19.14 -6.35 11.51
N PRO A 50 20.13 -7.20 11.86
CA PRO A 50 21.45 -7.19 11.22
C PRO A 50 21.40 -7.22 9.68
N LYS A 51 20.51 -8.04 9.11
CA LYS A 51 20.33 -8.16 7.65
C LYS A 51 19.83 -6.88 6.99
N LEU A 52 18.94 -6.14 7.65
CA LEU A 52 18.47 -4.84 7.12
C LEU A 52 19.48 -3.72 7.36
N ALA A 53 20.24 -3.77 8.44
CA ALA A 53 21.35 -2.84 8.67
C ALA A 53 22.42 -2.99 7.57
N GLN A 54 22.74 -4.23 7.19
CA GLN A 54 23.61 -4.53 6.05
C GLN A 54 23.02 -3.99 4.74
N LEU A 55 21.77 -4.32 4.44
CA LEU A 55 21.09 -3.86 3.22
C LEU A 55 21.06 -2.31 3.13
N LYS A 56 20.81 -1.63 4.25
CA LYS A 56 20.86 -0.17 4.32
C LYS A 56 22.26 0.37 3.98
N SER A 57 23.31 -0.34 4.36
CA SER A 57 24.69 0.04 4.03
C SER A 57 25.01 -0.19 2.55
N GLU A 58 24.54 -1.29 1.98
CA GLU A 58 24.73 -1.63 0.55
C GLU A 58 23.98 -0.64 -0.36
N LEU A 59 22.86 -0.09 0.10
CA LEU A 59 22.01 0.83 -0.66
C LEU A 59 22.30 2.31 -0.42
N LYS A 60 23.44 2.67 0.18
CA LYS A 60 23.74 4.08 0.52
C LYS A 60 23.68 5.04 -0.69
N SER A 61 24.00 4.54 -1.88
CA SER A 61 23.97 5.31 -3.14
C SER A 61 22.66 5.15 -3.92
N VAL A 62 21.68 4.40 -3.39
CA VAL A 62 20.42 4.07 -4.06
C VAL A 62 19.25 4.67 -3.29
N GLN A 63 18.46 5.51 -3.97
CA GLN A 63 17.24 6.05 -3.39
C GLN A 63 16.15 4.97 -3.39
N ASN A 64 15.47 4.81 -2.25
CA ASN A 64 14.44 3.79 -2.09
C ASN A 64 13.05 4.40 -2.17
N ILE A 65 12.26 3.94 -3.13
CA ILE A 65 10.80 4.10 -3.16
C ILE A 65 10.22 2.89 -2.44
N PHE A 66 9.31 3.10 -1.50
CA PHE A 66 8.78 2.03 -0.66
C PHE A 66 7.26 2.09 -0.60
N SER A 67 6.61 0.93 -0.65
CA SER A 67 5.16 0.79 -0.51
C SER A 67 4.83 -0.49 0.25
N VAL A 68 3.84 -0.38 1.15
CA VAL A 68 3.32 -1.51 1.92
C VAL A 68 1.82 -1.38 2.10
N GLU A 69 1.10 -2.37 1.60
CA GLU A 69 -0.36 -2.50 1.76
C GLU A 69 -0.78 -3.96 1.55
N ARG A 70 -2.03 -4.29 1.84
CA ARG A 70 -2.55 -5.62 1.48
C ARG A 70 -2.64 -5.75 -0.04
N LEU A 71 -2.43 -6.96 -0.55
CA LEU A 71 -2.72 -7.30 -1.93
C LEU A 71 -4.24 -7.26 -2.13
N ASP A 72 -4.74 -6.11 -2.60
CA ASP A 72 -6.17 -5.81 -2.72
C ASP A 72 -6.39 -4.86 -3.90
N TYR A 73 -7.38 -5.15 -4.75
CA TYR A 73 -7.64 -4.40 -5.98
C TYR A 73 -8.01 -2.93 -5.75
N SER A 74 -8.49 -2.58 -4.56
CA SER A 74 -8.77 -1.19 -4.20
C SER A 74 -7.53 -0.31 -4.06
N LYS A 75 -6.31 -0.87 -4.11
CA LYS A 75 -5.05 -0.16 -3.85
C LYS A 75 -4.34 0.35 -5.11
N GLY A 76 -4.81 -0.02 -6.30
CA GLY A 76 -4.23 0.44 -7.56
C GLY A 76 -2.76 0.03 -7.74
N LEU A 77 -2.41 -1.18 -7.30
CA LEU A 77 -1.03 -1.69 -7.36
C LEU A 77 -0.54 -1.88 -8.81
N PRO A 78 -1.35 -2.43 -9.75
CA PRO A 78 -0.94 -2.52 -11.15
C PRO A 78 -0.63 -1.15 -11.76
N GLU A 79 -1.46 -0.14 -11.48
CA GLU A 79 -1.27 1.24 -11.95
C GLU A 79 0.00 1.85 -11.37
N ARG A 80 0.33 1.54 -10.12
CA ARG A 80 1.58 1.98 -9.49
C ARG A 80 2.81 1.36 -10.16
N PHE A 81 2.72 0.10 -10.58
CA PHE A 81 3.79 -0.56 -11.34
C PHE A 81 3.94 0.06 -12.73
N LEU A 82 2.84 0.38 -13.40
CA LEU A 82 2.85 1.12 -14.67
C LEU A 82 3.44 2.52 -14.52
N ALA A 83 3.13 3.23 -13.44
CA ALA A 83 3.73 4.54 -13.15
C ALA A 83 5.25 4.42 -12.91
N TYR A 84 5.70 3.37 -12.21
CA TYR A 84 7.13 3.13 -12.03
C TYR A 84 7.83 2.73 -13.34
N GLU A 85 7.18 1.92 -14.17
CA GLU A 85 7.66 1.64 -15.53
C GLU A 85 7.81 2.92 -16.35
N ALA A 86 6.80 3.80 -16.33
CA ALA A 86 6.85 5.08 -17.02
C ALA A 86 7.98 5.98 -16.47
N LEU A 87 8.27 5.92 -15.16
CA LEU A 87 9.44 6.59 -14.58
C LEU A 87 10.74 6.04 -15.16
N LEU A 88 10.88 4.72 -15.25
CA LEU A 88 12.07 4.08 -15.82
C LEU A 88 12.25 4.39 -17.31
N GLU A 89 11.17 4.42 -18.08
CA GLU A 89 11.23 4.73 -19.51
C GLU A 89 11.60 6.20 -19.77
N ASN A 90 10.92 7.13 -19.09
CA ASN A 90 11.04 8.56 -19.40
C ASN A 90 12.19 9.25 -18.66
N TYR A 91 12.75 8.64 -17.61
CA TYR A 91 13.80 9.24 -16.78
C TYR A 91 14.97 8.26 -16.57
N PRO A 92 15.70 7.89 -17.66
CA PRO A 92 16.79 6.91 -17.60
C PRO A 92 17.96 7.33 -16.69
N GLN A 93 18.07 8.61 -16.33
CA GLN A 93 19.06 9.09 -15.36
C GLN A 93 18.96 8.42 -13.98
N HIS A 94 17.82 7.79 -13.67
CA HIS A 94 17.57 7.06 -12.42
C HIS A 94 17.99 5.58 -12.48
N HIS A 95 18.34 5.04 -13.66
CA HIS A 95 18.74 3.65 -13.79
C HIS A 95 19.97 3.35 -12.91
N GLY A 96 19.91 2.26 -12.15
CA GLY A 96 20.94 1.89 -11.17
C GLY A 96 20.99 2.74 -9.89
N LYS A 97 20.24 3.85 -9.82
CA LYS A 97 20.28 4.82 -8.71
C LYS A 97 19.02 4.83 -7.86
N ILE A 98 17.95 4.21 -8.34
CA ILE A 98 16.70 4.07 -7.59
C ILE A 98 16.32 2.60 -7.47
N ARG A 99 15.52 2.30 -6.45
CA ARG A 99 14.89 1.00 -6.28
C ARG A 99 13.48 1.20 -5.75
N TYR A 100 12.52 0.48 -6.33
CA TYR A 100 11.17 0.43 -5.82
C TYR A 100 10.91 -0.90 -5.12
N THR A 101 10.50 -0.86 -3.85
CA THR A 101 10.10 -2.04 -3.08
C THR A 101 8.61 -1.98 -2.77
N GLN A 102 7.85 -2.98 -3.23
CA GLN A 102 6.45 -3.19 -2.90
C GLN A 102 6.32 -4.44 -2.01
N ILE A 103 5.82 -4.25 -0.80
CA ILE A 103 5.37 -5.35 0.07
C ILE A 103 3.85 -5.46 -0.05
N ALA A 104 3.35 -6.62 -0.44
CA ALA A 104 1.92 -6.87 -0.60
C ALA A 104 1.53 -8.27 -0.12
N PRO A 105 1.38 -8.50 1.20
CA PRO A 105 0.92 -9.78 1.71
C PRO A 105 -0.45 -10.14 1.13
N THR A 106 -0.58 -11.41 0.73
CA THR A 106 -1.84 -11.98 0.24
C THR A 106 -2.95 -11.79 1.29
N SER A 107 -4.11 -11.33 0.83
CA SER A 107 -5.33 -11.23 1.62
C SER A 107 -6.41 -12.00 0.86
N ARG A 108 -7.26 -12.77 1.56
CA ARG A 108 -8.44 -13.45 0.96
C ARG A 108 -8.09 -14.29 -0.28
N GLY A 109 -7.07 -15.15 -0.16
CA GLY A 109 -6.52 -15.92 -1.28
C GLY A 109 -7.52 -16.84 -1.99
N ASP A 110 -8.63 -17.20 -1.35
CA ASP A 110 -9.66 -18.07 -1.94
C ASP A 110 -10.63 -17.32 -2.86
N VAL A 111 -10.57 -15.99 -2.91
CA VAL A 111 -11.43 -15.17 -3.74
C VAL A 111 -10.75 -14.94 -5.10
N GLN A 112 -11.41 -15.34 -6.19
CA GLN A 112 -10.88 -15.24 -7.56
C GLN A 112 -10.28 -13.86 -7.88
N ALA A 113 -11.02 -12.78 -7.56
CA ALA A 113 -10.57 -11.42 -7.81
C ALA A 113 -9.22 -11.08 -7.13
N TYR A 114 -8.88 -11.70 -6.00
CA TYR A 114 -7.59 -11.53 -5.33
C TYR A 114 -6.47 -12.37 -5.97
N GLN A 115 -6.80 -13.52 -6.55
CA GLN A 115 -5.87 -14.34 -7.33
C GLN A 115 -5.50 -13.63 -8.64
N ASP A 116 -6.49 -13.04 -9.32
CA ASP A 116 -6.29 -12.35 -10.60
C ASP A 116 -5.32 -11.17 -10.46
N ILE A 117 -5.55 -10.28 -9.46
CA ILE A 117 -4.64 -9.16 -9.22
C ILE A 117 -3.25 -9.64 -8.79
N ARG A 118 -3.16 -10.74 -8.03
CA ARG A 118 -1.86 -11.31 -7.66
C ARG A 118 -1.08 -11.75 -8.89
N HIS A 119 -1.71 -12.48 -9.80
CA HIS A 119 -1.08 -12.90 -11.05
C HIS A 119 -0.72 -11.72 -11.94
N GLN A 120 -1.58 -10.71 -12.03
CA GLN A 120 -1.29 -9.47 -12.75
C GLN A 120 -0.03 -8.78 -12.20
N LEU A 121 0.11 -8.71 -10.88
CA LEU A 121 1.27 -8.12 -10.21
C LEU A 121 2.55 -8.94 -10.40
N GLU A 122 2.47 -10.26 -10.29
CA GLU A 122 3.60 -11.17 -10.54
C GLU A 122 4.10 -11.01 -11.98
N ASN A 123 3.19 -10.98 -12.96
CA ASN A 123 3.50 -10.75 -14.36
C ASN A 123 4.12 -9.37 -14.60
N ALA A 124 3.55 -8.32 -14.00
CA ALA A 124 4.07 -6.96 -14.15
C ALA A 124 5.47 -6.81 -13.53
N ALA A 125 5.71 -7.37 -12.33
CA ALA A 125 7.02 -7.38 -11.70
C ALA A 125 8.07 -8.08 -12.57
N GLY A 126 7.74 -9.28 -13.08
CA GLY A 126 8.63 -10.04 -13.96
C GLY A 126 8.94 -9.29 -15.25
N ARG A 127 7.91 -8.72 -15.89
CA ARG A 127 8.05 -7.93 -17.13
C ARG A 127 8.91 -6.67 -16.94
N ILE A 128 8.66 -5.88 -15.90
CA ILE A 128 9.44 -4.66 -15.59
C ILE A 128 10.89 -5.01 -15.29
N ASN A 129 11.13 -5.99 -14.42
CA ASN A 129 12.50 -6.40 -14.09
C ASN A 129 13.21 -7.04 -15.29
N GLY A 130 12.52 -7.79 -16.13
CA GLY A 130 13.10 -8.37 -17.35
C GLY A 130 13.47 -7.31 -18.39
N ARG A 131 12.70 -6.22 -18.48
CA ARG A 131 12.96 -5.13 -19.44
C ARG A 131 14.03 -4.15 -18.98
N TYR A 132 14.01 -3.75 -17.72
CA TYR A 132 14.88 -2.67 -17.20
C TYR A 132 15.99 -3.16 -16.26
N GLY A 133 15.93 -4.43 -15.84
CA GLY A 133 16.95 -5.01 -14.97
C GLY A 133 18.32 -5.11 -15.64
N GLN A 134 19.34 -5.03 -14.80
CA GLN A 134 20.74 -5.22 -15.18
C GLN A 134 21.37 -6.26 -14.26
N LEU A 135 22.53 -6.82 -14.65
CA LEU A 135 23.17 -7.92 -13.89
C LEU A 135 23.40 -7.58 -12.40
N GLY A 136 23.63 -6.30 -12.08
CA GLY A 136 23.83 -5.80 -10.72
C GLY A 136 22.68 -4.92 -10.19
N TRP A 137 21.55 -4.81 -10.89
CA TRP A 137 20.47 -3.92 -10.49
C TRP A 137 19.10 -4.47 -10.86
N THR A 138 18.29 -4.70 -9.82
CA THR A 138 16.87 -5.04 -9.95
C THR A 138 16.04 -3.80 -9.62
N PRO A 139 15.30 -3.21 -10.58
CA PRO A 139 14.60 -1.97 -10.36
C PRO A 139 13.40 -2.12 -9.41
N LEU A 140 12.70 -3.25 -9.43
CA LEU A 140 11.47 -3.48 -8.66
C LEU A 140 11.58 -4.75 -7.79
N TYR A 141 11.50 -4.59 -6.47
CA TYR A 141 11.40 -5.69 -5.49
C TYR A 141 9.95 -5.86 -5.06
N TYR A 142 9.30 -6.90 -5.58
CA TYR A 142 7.94 -7.28 -5.20
C TYR A 142 7.99 -8.43 -4.20
N LEU A 143 7.46 -8.20 -3.00
CA LEU A 143 7.43 -9.16 -1.90
C LEU A 143 5.98 -9.45 -1.50
N ASN A 144 5.46 -10.61 -1.93
CA ASN A 144 4.19 -11.14 -1.44
C ASN A 144 4.38 -11.85 -0.10
N GLN A 145 4.79 -11.10 0.92
CA GLN A 145 5.10 -11.62 2.26
C GLN A 145 4.60 -10.66 3.33
N HIS A 146 4.22 -11.22 4.49
CA HIS A 146 3.89 -10.43 5.66
C HIS A 146 5.17 -9.96 6.35
N PHE A 147 5.18 -8.70 6.79
CA PHE A 147 6.22 -8.11 7.61
C PHE A 147 5.60 -7.58 8.89
N GLU A 148 6.30 -7.80 10.01
CA GLU A 148 5.88 -7.26 11.29
C GLU A 148 5.76 -5.73 11.25
N ARG A 149 4.68 -5.18 11.79
CA ARG A 149 4.43 -3.73 11.82
C ARG A 149 5.61 -2.95 12.41
N LYS A 150 6.20 -3.47 13.50
CA LYS A 150 7.36 -2.85 14.18
C LYS A 150 8.60 -2.78 13.29
N LEU A 151 8.76 -3.73 12.36
CA LEU A 151 9.85 -3.73 11.39
C LEU A 151 9.62 -2.69 10.30
N LEU A 152 8.39 -2.61 9.78
CA LEU A 152 8.01 -1.65 8.74
C LEU A 152 8.20 -0.19 9.17
N MET A 153 8.10 0.12 10.46
CA MET A 153 8.34 1.48 10.98
C MET A 153 9.80 1.93 10.92
N LYS A 154 10.76 1.01 10.72
CA LYS A 154 12.20 1.30 10.76
C LYS A 154 12.83 1.44 9.37
N ILE A 155 12.09 1.04 8.33
CA ILE A 155 12.53 1.00 6.93
C ILE A 155 12.09 2.30 6.27
#